data_AF-A0AAW5UHL5-F1
#
_entry.id   AF-A0AAW5UHL5-F1
#
_cell.length_a   1.000
_cell.length_b   1.000
_cell.length_c   1.000
_cell.angle_alpha   90.00
_cell.angle_beta   90.00
_cell.angle_gamma   90.00
#
_symmetry.space_group_name_H-M   'P 1'
#
loop_
_entity.id
_entity.type
_entity.pdbx_description
1 polymer ?
#
loop_
_entity_poly.entity_id
_entity_poly.type
_entity_poly.pdbx_seq_one_letter_code
_entity_poly.pdbx_strand_id
1 'polypeptide(L)'
;MRKILQDKINMNDINKICIMTQGKENDHRKEELYQLTFDENDRVSFNALWALTHFDEANNPWLFQKHDDLIDRVLVEKNETRRRLMLQLLLRQPFEEESLRSNFIDFCIAKITACSQPYAIRCYCMKLAYEQMKYYPELLEELRMALDMLEQEVLSPGLLSAKRQIMKKIKRSLGKFGK
;
A
#
# COMPACT_ATOMS: atom_id res chain seq x y z
N MET A 1 -14.73 -14.30 -13.34
CA MET A 1 -14.35 -12.86 -13.47
C MET A 1 -13.29 -12.59 -14.53
N ARG A 2 -12.35 -13.50 -14.79
CA ARG A 2 -11.23 -13.29 -15.75
C ARG A 2 -11.60 -12.62 -17.09
N LYS A 3 -12.67 -13.08 -17.77
CA LYS A 3 -13.10 -12.51 -19.07
C LYS A 3 -13.40 -11.00 -18.98
N ILE A 4 -14.02 -10.54 -17.90
CA ILE A 4 -14.32 -9.11 -17.68
C ILE A 4 -13.02 -8.31 -17.54
N LEU A 5 -12.05 -8.86 -16.80
CA LEU A 5 -10.77 -8.21 -16.51
C LEU A 5 -9.79 -8.23 -17.69
N GLN A 6 -10.08 -8.98 -18.75
CA GLN A 6 -9.22 -9.07 -19.92
C GLN A 6 -9.30 -7.81 -20.80
N ASP A 7 -10.39 -7.05 -20.70
CA ASP A 7 -10.62 -5.83 -21.47
C ASP A 7 -10.30 -4.56 -20.65
N LYS A 8 -10.35 -3.40 -21.31
CA LYS A 8 -10.23 -2.12 -20.61
C LYS A 8 -11.50 -1.90 -19.80
N ILE A 9 -11.37 -1.88 -18.48
CA ILE A 9 -12.50 -1.68 -17.57
C ILE A 9 -12.60 -0.22 -17.11
N ASN A 10 -13.81 0.23 -16.79
CA ASN A 10 -14.10 1.55 -16.25
C ASN A 10 -14.78 1.46 -14.86
N MET A 11 -15.17 2.59 -14.28
CA MET A 11 -15.74 2.62 -12.93
C MET A 11 -17.05 1.82 -12.80
N ASN A 12 -17.87 1.74 -13.84
CA ASN A 12 -19.08 0.92 -13.81
C ASN A 12 -18.75 -0.58 -13.76
N ASP A 13 -17.67 -1.01 -14.42
CA ASP A 13 -17.21 -2.40 -14.36
C ASP A 13 -16.63 -2.72 -12.99
N ILE A 14 -15.88 -1.78 -12.39
CA ILE A 14 -15.40 -1.88 -11.02
C ILE A 14 -16.57 -2.02 -10.05
N ASN A 15 -17.59 -1.16 -10.15
CA ASN A 15 -18.77 -1.24 -9.30
C ASN A 15 -19.49 -2.58 -9.42
N LYS A 16 -19.62 -3.12 -10.64
CA LYS A 16 -20.18 -4.47 -10.86
C LYS A 16 -19.34 -5.54 -10.18
N ILE A 17 -18.01 -5.48 -10.30
CA ILE A 17 -17.11 -6.43 -9.64
C ILE A 17 -17.28 -6.33 -8.11
N CYS A 18 -17.29 -5.13 -7.54
CA CYS A 18 -17.51 -4.93 -6.11
C CYS A 18 -18.83 -5.54 -5.65
N ILE A 19 -19.93 -5.31 -6.38
CA ILE A 19 -21.25 -5.91 -6.10
C ILE A 19 -21.17 -7.45 -6.17
N MET A 20 -20.50 -8.01 -7.18
CA MET A 20 -20.33 -9.46 -7.31
C MET A 20 -19.54 -10.07 -6.15
N THR A 21 -18.62 -9.32 -5.55
CA THR A 21 -17.78 -9.78 -4.44
C THR A 21 -18.31 -9.40 -3.05
N GLN A 22 -19.43 -8.69 -2.97
CA GLN A 22 -19.94 -8.10 -1.73
C GLN A 22 -20.46 -9.15 -0.75
N GLY A 23 -20.18 -8.98 0.55
CA GLY A 23 -20.72 -9.86 1.61
C GLY A 23 -19.90 -11.14 1.79
N LYS A 24 -19.96 -11.72 3.01
CA LYS A 24 -19.12 -12.88 3.39
C LYS A 24 -19.46 -14.14 2.59
N GLU A 25 -20.70 -14.29 2.17
CA GLU A 25 -21.18 -15.36 1.30
C GLU A 25 -20.46 -15.38 -0.06
N ASN A 26 -19.93 -14.23 -0.50
CA ASN A 26 -19.18 -14.09 -1.74
C ASN A 26 -17.65 -14.09 -1.54
N ASP A 27 -17.14 -14.54 -0.39
CA ASP A 27 -15.69 -14.64 -0.15
C ASP A 27 -14.99 -15.57 -1.14
N HIS A 28 -15.67 -16.59 -1.67
CA HIS A 28 -15.15 -17.41 -2.77
C HIS A 28 -14.88 -16.59 -4.04
N ARG A 29 -15.67 -15.54 -4.31
CA ARG A 29 -15.46 -14.61 -5.42
C ARG A 29 -14.35 -13.61 -5.10
N LYS A 30 -14.24 -13.15 -3.85
CA LYS A 30 -13.08 -12.35 -3.43
C LYS A 30 -11.79 -13.13 -3.63
N GLU A 31 -11.78 -14.42 -3.29
CA GLU A 31 -10.65 -15.32 -3.53
C GLU A 31 -10.38 -15.47 -5.03
N GLU A 32 -11.40 -15.74 -5.85
CA GLU A 32 -11.24 -15.79 -7.32
C GLU A 32 -10.61 -14.49 -7.85
N LEU A 33 -11.10 -13.32 -7.42
CA LEU A 33 -10.57 -12.02 -7.83
C LEU A 33 -9.11 -11.83 -7.37
N TYR A 34 -8.78 -12.25 -6.15
CA TYR A 34 -7.43 -12.19 -5.61
C TYR A 34 -6.47 -13.09 -6.39
N GLN A 35 -6.87 -14.32 -6.73
CA GLN A 35 -6.07 -15.23 -7.53
C GLN A 35 -5.80 -14.66 -8.94
N LEU A 36 -6.75 -13.91 -9.51
CA LEU A 36 -6.55 -13.22 -10.79
C LEU A 36 -5.49 -12.11 -10.73
N THR A 37 -5.06 -11.67 -9.55
CA THR A 37 -3.91 -10.75 -9.41
C THR A 37 -2.57 -11.42 -9.76
N PHE A 38 -2.51 -12.75 -9.84
CA PHE A 38 -1.34 -13.53 -10.27
C PHE A 38 -1.40 -13.96 -11.74
N ASP A 39 -2.43 -13.54 -12.48
CA ASP A 39 -2.60 -13.93 -13.88
C ASP A 39 -1.43 -13.47 -14.75
N GLU A 40 -0.97 -14.35 -15.65
CA GLU A 40 0.10 -14.05 -16.61
C GLU A 40 -0.31 -12.93 -17.58
N ASN A 41 -1.61 -12.75 -17.83
CA ASN A 41 -2.08 -11.64 -18.63
C ASN A 41 -1.98 -10.33 -17.84
N ASP A 42 -1.17 -9.43 -18.39
CA ASP A 42 -0.79 -8.26 -17.62
C ASP A 42 -1.97 -7.35 -17.22
N ARG A 43 -2.95 -7.26 -18.13
CA ARG A 43 -4.15 -6.45 -17.94
C ARG A 43 -5.10 -7.09 -16.93
N VAL A 44 -5.26 -8.40 -16.96
CA VAL A 44 -6.10 -9.13 -15.99
C VAL A 44 -5.57 -8.91 -14.57
N SER A 45 -4.28 -9.14 -14.35
CA SER A 45 -3.65 -8.94 -13.04
C SER A 45 -3.75 -7.49 -12.55
N PHE A 46 -3.49 -6.51 -13.44
CA PHE A 46 -3.65 -5.10 -13.11
C PHE A 46 -5.09 -4.74 -12.75
N ASN A 47 -6.06 -5.16 -13.57
CA ASN A 47 -7.47 -4.88 -13.36
C ASN A 47 -8.01 -5.54 -12.08
N ALA A 48 -7.55 -6.75 -11.75
CA ALA A 48 -7.86 -7.42 -10.50
C ALA A 48 -7.38 -6.62 -9.29
N LEU A 49 -6.09 -6.21 -9.29
CA LEU A 49 -5.53 -5.36 -8.25
C LEU A 49 -6.29 -4.03 -8.14
N TRP A 50 -6.63 -3.43 -9.28
CA TRP A 50 -7.36 -2.16 -9.30
C TRP A 50 -8.75 -2.31 -8.69
N ALA A 51 -9.50 -3.35 -9.05
CA ALA A 51 -10.80 -3.65 -8.45
C ALA A 51 -10.73 -3.80 -6.92
N LEU A 52 -9.72 -4.52 -6.41
CA LEU A 52 -9.51 -4.66 -4.97
C LEU A 52 -9.28 -3.32 -4.27
N THR A 53 -8.68 -2.32 -4.93
CA THR A 53 -8.48 -0.99 -4.32
C THR A 53 -9.80 -0.24 -4.04
N HIS A 54 -10.91 -0.68 -4.64
CA HIS A 54 -12.25 -0.08 -4.49
C HIS A 54 -13.18 -0.87 -3.56
N PHE A 55 -12.68 -1.89 -2.86
CA PHE A 55 -13.47 -2.53 -1.80
C PHE A 55 -13.89 -1.48 -0.77
N ASP A 56 -15.13 -1.54 -0.31
CA ASP A 56 -15.63 -0.66 0.74
C ASP A 56 -15.07 -1.06 2.12
N GLU A 57 -15.43 -0.31 3.17
CA GLU A 57 -14.98 -0.58 4.54
C GLU A 57 -15.46 -1.94 5.07
N ALA A 58 -16.58 -2.46 4.57
CA ALA A 58 -17.13 -3.74 5.01
C ALA A 58 -16.42 -4.94 4.37
N ASN A 59 -15.95 -4.82 3.13
CA ASN A 59 -15.32 -5.90 2.37
C ASN A 59 -13.79 -5.86 2.43
N ASN A 60 -13.18 -4.68 2.61
CA ASN A 60 -11.73 -4.53 2.72
C ASN A 60 -11.08 -5.40 3.84
N PRO A 61 -11.70 -5.64 5.01
CA PRO A 61 -11.15 -6.53 6.03
C PRO A 61 -10.85 -7.95 5.56
N TRP A 62 -11.54 -8.44 4.51
CA TRP A 62 -11.23 -9.74 3.92
C TRP A 62 -9.79 -9.81 3.36
N LEU A 63 -9.22 -8.67 2.93
CA LEU A 63 -7.84 -8.60 2.44
C LEU A 63 -6.79 -8.67 3.54
N PHE A 64 -7.16 -8.54 4.82
CA PHE A 64 -6.19 -8.54 5.93
C PHE A 64 -5.50 -9.90 6.05
N GLN A 65 -6.19 -11.00 5.72
CA GLN A 65 -5.58 -12.33 5.68
C GLN A 65 -4.53 -12.48 4.56
N LYS A 66 -4.43 -11.51 3.65
CA LYS A 66 -3.50 -11.48 2.52
C LYS A 66 -2.32 -10.51 2.76
N HIS A 67 -2.20 -9.97 3.97
CA HIS A 67 -1.21 -8.95 4.32
C HIS A 67 0.22 -9.37 3.98
N ASP A 68 0.62 -10.52 4.52
CA ASP A 68 1.97 -11.06 4.37
C ASP A 68 2.29 -11.41 2.91
N ASP A 69 1.33 -12.03 2.20
CA ASP A 69 1.47 -12.32 0.77
C ASP A 69 1.63 -11.04 -0.07
N LEU A 70 0.83 -9.99 0.22
CA LEU A 70 0.97 -8.70 -0.46
C LEU A 70 2.32 -8.05 -0.20
N ILE A 71 2.86 -8.15 1.02
CA ILE A 71 4.21 -7.65 1.34
C ILE A 71 5.24 -8.41 0.51
N ASP A 72 5.24 -9.74 0.57
CA ASP A 72 6.22 -10.58 -0.13
C ASP A 72 6.20 -10.31 -1.64
N ARG A 73 5.02 -10.09 -2.21
CA ARG A 73 4.84 -9.70 -3.62
C ARG A 73 5.36 -8.31 -3.92
N VAL A 74 5.13 -7.32 -3.07
CA VAL A 74 5.65 -5.95 -3.26
C VAL A 74 7.17 -5.93 -3.33
N LEU A 75 7.83 -6.75 -2.50
CA LEU A 75 9.29 -6.83 -2.43
C LEU A 75 9.92 -7.30 -3.76
N VAL A 76 9.25 -8.19 -4.49
CA VAL A 76 9.77 -8.81 -5.73
C VAL A 76 9.14 -8.29 -7.03
N GLU A 77 8.00 -7.59 -6.96
CA GLU A 77 7.29 -7.06 -8.12
C GLU A 77 8.18 -6.10 -8.91
N LYS A 78 8.26 -6.26 -10.23
CA LYS A 78 9.04 -5.39 -11.13
C LYS A 78 8.20 -4.31 -11.78
N ASN A 79 6.90 -4.55 -11.94
CA ASN A 79 5.96 -3.59 -12.51
C ASN A 79 5.55 -2.53 -11.48
N GLU A 80 6.03 -1.30 -11.67
CA GLU A 80 5.78 -0.19 -10.75
C GLU A 80 4.29 0.14 -10.59
N THR A 81 3.50 -0.05 -11.63
CA THR A 81 2.06 0.23 -11.59
C THR A 81 1.34 -0.78 -10.70
N ARG A 82 1.67 -2.07 -10.79
CA ARG A 82 1.13 -3.10 -9.87
C ARG A 82 1.63 -2.91 -8.45
N ARG A 83 2.93 -2.66 -8.28
CA ARG A 83 3.54 -2.39 -6.99
C ARG A 83 2.82 -1.24 -6.29
N ARG A 84 2.52 -0.16 -7.01
CA ARG A 84 1.74 0.97 -6.50
C ARG A 84 0.35 0.55 -6.00
N LEU A 85 -0.37 -0.28 -6.75
CA LEU A 85 -1.69 -0.77 -6.33
C LEU A 85 -1.58 -1.66 -5.08
N MET A 86 -0.61 -2.56 -5.01
CA MET A 86 -0.41 -3.40 -3.81
C MET A 86 -0.03 -2.58 -2.58
N LEU A 87 0.83 -1.57 -2.72
CA LEU A 87 1.12 -0.61 -1.64
C LEU A 87 -0.12 0.16 -1.20
N GLN A 88 -1.00 0.53 -2.13
CA GLN A 88 -2.28 1.17 -1.81
C GLN A 88 -3.21 0.22 -1.04
N LEU A 89 -3.26 -1.07 -1.41
CA LEU A 89 -4.02 -2.09 -0.66
C LEU A 89 -3.49 -2.22 0.77
N LEU A 90 -2.17 -2.37 0.94
CA LEU A 90 -1.52 -2.48 2.24
C LEU A 90 -1.80 -1.27 3.14
N LEU A 91 -1.85 -0.05 2.58
CA LEU A 91 -2.13 1.15 3.36
C LEU A 91 -3.54 1.15 3.99
N ARG A 92 -4.46 0.33 3.47
CA ARG A 92 -5.81 0.14 4.00
C ARG A 92 -5.91 -1.03 4.96
N GLN A 93 -4.80 -1.62 5.38
CA GLN A 93 -4.74 -2.73 6.33
C GLN A 93 -4.12 -2.29 7.67
N PRO A 94 -4.47 -2.95 8.78
CA PRO A 94 -3.83 -2.67 10.06
C PRO A 94 -2.36 -3.08 10.07
N PHE A 95 -1.57 -2.32 10.82
CA PHE A 95 -0.19 -2.66 11.21
C PHE A 95 -0.16 -2.62 12.74
N GLU A 96 0.04 -3.78 13.35
CA GLU A 96 0.06 -3.97 14.79
C GLU A 96 1.50 -3.91 15.31
N GLU A 97 1.66 -3.61 16.60
CA GLU A 97 2.99 -3.48 17.22
C GLU A 97 3.79 -4.79 17.15
N GLU A 98 3.10 -5.92 17.29
CA GLU A 98 3.67 -7.27 17.33
C GLU A 98 4.01 -7.84 15.95
N SER A 99 3.55 -7.21 14.86
CA SER A 99 3.70 -7.71 13.48
C SER A 99 4.72 -6.95 12.64
N LEU A 100 5.80 -6.49 13.28
CA LEU A 100 6.87 -5.75 12.62
C LEU A 100 7.58 -6.60 11.56
N ARG A 101 7.60 -6.13 10.30
CA ARG A 101 8.34 -6.74 9.19
C ARG A 101 9.51 -5.88 8.76
N SER A 102 10.71 -6.19 9.29
CA SER A 102 11.94 -5.42 9.03
C SER A 102 12.27 -5.30 7.54
N ASN A 103 12.18 -6.39 6.77
CA ASN A 103 12.44 -6.39 5.33
C ASN A 103 11.53 -5.41 4.55
N PHE A 104 10.30 -5.20 5.02
CA PHE A 104 9.35 -4.29 4.39
C PHE A 104 9.57 -2.83 4.82
N ILE A 105 10.00 -2.61 6.07
CA ILE A 105 10.49 -1.31 6.55
C ILE A 105 11.70 -0.88 5.71
N ASP A 106 12.71 -1.73 5.59
CA ASP A 106 13.93 -1.47 4.80
C ASP A 106 13.59 -1.13 3.36
N PHE A 107 12.67 -1.89 2.76
CA PHE A 107 12.16 -1.61 1.43
C PHE A 107 11.52 -0.22 1.36
N CYS A 108 10.62 0.11 2.29
CA CYS A 108 9.94 1.39 2.29
C CYS A 108 10.92 2.56 2.47
N ILE A 109 11.87 2.48 3.41
CA ILE A 109 12.90 3.51 3.63
C ILE A 109 13.77 3.68 2.37
N ALA A 110 14.23 2.58 1.76
CA ALA A 110 15.02 2.63 0.53
C ALA A 110 14.23 3.26 -0.64
N LYS A 111 12.93 2.99 -0.76
CA LYS A 111 12.08 3.60 -1.81
C LYS A 111 11.79 5.07 -1.55
N ILE A 112 11.70 5.50 -0.28
CA ILE A 112 11.48 6.91 0.07
C ILE A 112 12.60 7.79 -0.48
N THR A 113 13.87 7.38 -0.33
CA THR A 113 15.05 8.17 -0.72
C THR A 113 15.47 8.00 -2.18
N ALA A 114 14.94 6.99 -2.89
CA ALA A 114 15.25 6.75 -4.28
C ALA A 114 14.55 7.77 -5.22
N CYS A 115 15.29 8.80 -5.67
CA CYS A 115 14.77 9.85 -6.56
C CYS A 115 14.29 9.33 -7.93
N SER A 116 14.74 8.15 -8.35
CA SER A 116 14.29 7.46 -9.57
C SER A 116 12.90 6.84 -9.44
N GLN A 117 12.37 6.68 -8.22
CA GLN A 117 11.07 6.06 -8.02
C GLN A 117 9.92 7.03 -8.32
N PRO A 118 8.80 6.55 -8.90
CA PRO A 118 7.61 7.34 -9.08
C PRO A 118 7.13 7.97 -7.76
N TYR A 119 6.73 9.25 -7.80
CA TYR A 119 6.32 9.99 -6.60
C TYR A 119 5.22 9.27 -5.79
N ALA A 120 4.29 8.58 -6.47
CA ALA A 120 3.21 7.86 -5.80
C ALA A 120 3.74 6.70 -4.95
N ILE A 121 4.71 5.94 -5.46
CA ILE A 121 5.35 4.84 -4.71
C ILE A 121 6.06 5.41 -3.48
N ARG A 122 6.84 6.49 -3.66
CA ARG A 122 7.53 7.19 -2.56
C ARG A 122 6.52 7.63 -1.49
N CYS A 123 5.40 8.25 -1.89
CA CYS A 123 4.32 8.65 -0.97
C CYS A 123 3.71 7.47 -0.21
N TYR A 124 3.43 6.33 -0.87
CA TYR A 124 2.91 5.15 -0.18
C TYR A 124 3.93 4.58 0.80
N CYS A 125 5.21 4.48 0.41
CA CYS A 125 6.28 4.00 1.27
C CYS A 125 6.46 4.89 2.52
N MET A 126 6.36 6.22 2.40
CA MET A 126 6.38 7.12 3.57
C MET A 126 5.26 6.82 4.56
N LYS A 127 4.05 6.57 4.05
CA LYS A 127 2.89 6.28 4.90
C LYS A 127 3.01 4.91 5.56
N LEU A 128 3.41 3.90 4.79
CA LEU A 128 3.56 2.53 5.27
C LEU A 128 4.73 2.37 6.24
N ALA A 129 5.85 3.07 6.02
CA ALA A 129 6.94 3.14 6.98
C ALA A 129 6.44 3.70 8.31
N TYR A 130 5.71 4.82 8.29
CA TYR A 130 5.13 5.37 9.51
C TYR A 130 4.17 4.40 10.21
N GLU A 131 3.25 3.76 9.49
CA GLU A 131 2.27 2.86 10.12
C GLU A 131 2.94 1.65 10.81
N GLN A 132 4.09 1.20 10.32
CA GLN A 132 4.90 0.14 10.95
C GLN A 132 5.76 0.66 12.11
N MET A 133 6.39 1.82 11.95
CA MET A 133 7.41 2.32 12.87
C MET A 133 6.83 3.11 14.04
N LYS A 134 5.55 3.54 13.99
CA LYS A 134 4.92 4.44 14.98
C LYS A 134 4.93 3.97 16.44
N TYR A 135 5.20 2.69 16.69
CA TYR A 135 5.26 2.11 18.03
C TYR A 135 6.65 2.19 18.67
N TYR A 136 7.68 2.53 17.88
CA TYR A 136 9.09 2.43 18.27
C TYR A 136 9.79 3.78 18.09
N PRO A 137 10.21 4.48 19.16
CA PRO A 137 10.84 5.80 19.07
C PRO A 137 12.08 5.84 18.17
N GLU A 138 12.93 4.83 18.25
CA GLU A 138 14.17 4.70 17.48
C GLU A 138 13.89 4.57 15.97
N LEU A 139 12.87 3.80 15.60
CA LEU A 139 12.44 3.66 14.21
C LEU A 139 11.76 4.94 13.71
N LEU A 140 11.01 5.63 14.56
CA LEU A 140 10.45 6.94 14.21
C LEU A 140 11.54 7.99 13.93
N GLU A 141 12.63 7.98 14.69
CA GLU A 141 13.79 8.84 14.43
C GLU A 141 14.50 8.47 13.13
N GLU A 142 14.65 7.18 12.83
CA GLU A 142 15.19 6.72 11.54
C GLU A 142 14.34 7.22 10.36
N LEU A 143 13.02 7.08 10.45
CA LEU A 143 12.10 7.58 9.43
C LEU A 143 12.19 9.11 9.31
N ARG A 144 12.30 9.84 10.43
CA ARG A 144 12.47 11.29 10.42
C ARG A 144 13.73 11.68 9.67
N MET A 145 14.86 11.04 9.95
CA MET A 145 16.13 11.28 9.25
C MET A 145 16.02 11.00 7.75
N ALA A 146 15.34 9.90 7.36
CA ALA A 146 15.10 9.59 5.96
C ALA A 146 14.27 10.68 5.24
N LEU A 147 13.29 11.27 5.92
CA LEU A 147 12.47 12.35 5.37
C LEU A 147 13.21 13.70 5.34
N ASP A 148 14.10 13.96 6.29
CA ASP A 148 14.93 15.18 6.32
C ASP A 148 15.93 15.20 5.16
N MET A 149 16.47 14.04 4.74
CA MET A 149 17.32 13.94 3.55
C MET A 149 16.63 14.41 2.26
N LEU A 150 15.29 14.35 2.19
CA LEU A 150 14.53 14.80 1.02
C LEU A 150 14.54 16.32 0.81
N GLU A 151 15.04 17.11 1.77
CA GLU A 151 15.16 18.57 1.60
C GLU A 151 16.21 18.97 0.56
N GLN A 152 17.07 18.02 0.20
CA GLN A 152 18.12 18.21 -0.79
C GLN A 152 17.61 18.10 -2.24
N GLU A 153 16.35 17.69 -2.45
CA GLU A 153 15.74 17.52 -3.77
C GLU A 153 14.54 18.45 -4.01
N VAL A 154 14.25 18.73 -5.29
CA VAL A 154 13.02 19.44 -5.68
C VAL A 154 11.85 18.46 -5.65
N LEU A 155 11.05 18.55 -4.59
CA LEU A 155 9.92 17.66 -4.35
C LEU A 155 8.66 18.09 -5.12
N SER A 156 7.92 17.12 -5.64
CA SER A 156 6.58 17.39 -6.20
C SER A 156 5.61 17.85 -5.11
N PRO A 157 4.55 18.61 -5.46
CA PRO A 157 3.55 19.06 -4.47
C PRO A 157 2.91 17.91 -3.68
N GLY A 158 2.68 16.76 -4.33
CA GLY A 158 2.16 15.56 -3.70
C GLY A 158 3.13 14.96 -2.67
N LEU A 159 4.41 14.91 -3.01
CA LEU A 159 5.45 14.38 -2.12
C LEU A 159 5.71 15.31 -0.93
N LEU A 160 5.72 16.63 -1.15
CA LEU A 160 5.78 17.65 -0.09
C LEU A 160 4.59 17.54 0.89
N SER A 161 3.39 17.32 0.35
CA SER A 161 2.20 17.13 1.19
C SER A 161 2.32 15.86 2.04
N ALA A 162 2.75 14.74 1.44
CA ALA A 162 2.95 13.49 2.16
C ALA A 162 4.01 13.63 3.25
N LYS A 163 5.20 14.18 2.94
CA LYS A 163 6.27 14.45 3.91
C LYS A 163 5.75 15.27 5.09
N ARG A 164 5.08 16.41 4.84
CA ARG A 164 4.56 17.28 5.91
C ARG A 164 3.55 16.55 6.81
N GLN A 165 2.66 15.76 6.23
CA GLN A 165 1.68 14.99 7.00
C GLN A 165 2.36 13.93 7.88
N ILE A 166 3.33 13.19 7.34
CA ILE A 166 4.05 12.16 8.09
C ILE A 166 4.93 12.78 9.18
N MET A 167 5.70 13.84 8.88
CA MET A 167 6.49 14.56 9.90
C MET A 167 5.63 15.05 11.07
N LYS A 168 4.42 15.54 10.78
CA LYS A 168 3.45 15.93 11.82
C LYS A 168 3.00 14.74 12.66
N LYS A 169 2.77 13.57 12.06
CA LYS A 169 2.45 12.34 12.78
C LYS A 169 3.62 11.87 13.65
N ILE A 170 4.84 11.83 13.11
CA ILE A 170 6.07 11.47 13.83
C ILE A 170 6.24 12.34 15.10
N LYS A 171 6.18 13.67 14.95
CA LYS A 171 6.28 14.60 16.10
C LYS A 171 5.25 14.32 17.19
N ARG A 172 4.02 13.97 16.80
CA ARG A 172 2.95 13.62 17.75
C ARG A 172 3.24 12.32 18.47
N SER A 173 3.73 11.30 17.77
CA SER A 173 4.06 10.00 18.35
C SER A 173 5.25 10.10 19.30
N LEU A 174 6.34 10.75 18.90
CA LEU A 174 7.51 11.00 19.75
C LEU A 174 7.16 11.76 21.05
N GLY A 175 6.29 12.76 20.95
CA GLY A 175 5.80 13.49 22.13
C GLY A 175 4.97 12.63 23.11
N LYS A 176 4.51 11.43 22.73
CA LYS A 176 3.87 10.48 23.64
C LYS A 176 4.88 9.62 24.40
N PHE A 177 6.04 9.31 23.81
CA PHE A 177 7.09 8.52 24.45
C PHE A 177 7.92 9.31 25.47
N GLY A 178 8.00 10.64 25.30
CA GLY A 178 8.70 11.54 26.23
C GLY A 178 7.87 11.98 27.44
N LYS A 179 6.72 11.36 27.71
CA LYS A 179 5.90 11.55 28.91
C LYS A 179 5.98 10.33 29.79
#